data_AF-W4RJS5-F1
#
_entry.id   AF-W4RJS5-F1
#
_cell.length_a   1.000
_cell.length_b   1.000
_cell.length_c   1.000
_cell.angle_alpha   90.00
_cell.angle_beta   90.00
_cell.angle_gamma   90.00
#
_symmetry.space_group_name_H-M   'P 1'
#
loop_
_entity.id
_entity.type
_entity.pdbx_description
1 polymer ?
#
loop_
_entity_poly.entity_id
_entity_poly.type
_entity_poly.pdbx_seq_one_letter_code
_entity_poly.pdbx_strand_id
1 'polypeptide(L)'
;MHLNKDQTWAFATQRYGTSVLAINMETLESHDIDFPGFDNPPAPQHMTFSRDGKYAFTSLNGVGAVGMIDAEKAELVKVFKDVGKKQGI
;
A
#
# COMPACT_ATOMS: atom_id res chain seq x y z
N MET A 1 10.76 -1.23 2.63
CA MET A 1 10.79 -0.45 1.37
C MET A 1 10.81 -1.43 0.22
N HIS A 2 10.10 -1.14 -0.87
CA HIS A 2 10.09 -1.92 -2.09
C HIS A 2 10.16 -0.99 -3.31
N LEU A 3 10.71 -1.45 -4.42
CA LEU A 3 10.74 -0.71 -5.68
C LEU A 3 9.74 -1.35 -6.66
N ASN A 4 9.07 -0.54 -7.49
CA ASN A 4 8.33 -1.10 -8.62
C ASN A 4 9.29 -1.67 -9.67
N LYS A 5 8.73 -2.38 -10.66
CA LYS A 5 9.48 -3.12 -11.67
C LYS A 5 10.52 -2.26 -12.41
N ASP A 6 10.13 -1.04 -12.80
CA ASP A 6 10.97 -0.13 -13.56
C ASP A 6 11.78 0.82 -12.67
N GLN A 7 11.68 0.67 -11.34
CA GLN A 7 12.36 1.46 -10.32
C GLN A 7 12.10 2.97 -10.38
N THR A 8 10.99 3.39 -10.98
CA THR A 8 10.55 4.79 -11.00
C THR A 8 9.97 5.24 -9.65
N TRP A 9 9.51 4.29 -8.82
CA TRP A 9 8.95 4.57 -7.50
C TRP A 9 9.54 3.65 -6.43
N ALA A 10 9.87 4.24 -5.28
CA ALA A 10 10.09 3.52 -4.03
C ALA A 10 8.88 3.65 -3.11
N PHE A 11 8.40 2.52 -2.60
CA PHE A 11 7.27 2.44 -1.68
C PHE A 11 7.72 2.02 -0.29
N ALA A 12 7.28 2.76 0.73
CA ALA A 12 7.55 2.44 2.13
C ALA A 12 6.24 2.27 2.92
N THR A 13 6.06 1.06 3.47
CA THR A 13 5.04 0.76 4.46
C THR A 13 5.55 1.12 5.85
N GLN A 14 4.65 1.60 6.71
CA GLN A 14 4.97 1.98 8.08
C GLN A 14 3.95 1.34 9.01
N ARG A 15 4.42 0.45 9.90
CA ARG A 15 3.58 -0.44 10.72
C ARG A 15 2.52 0.28 11.56
N TYR A 16 2.77 1.54 11.92
CA TYR A 16 1.87 2.37 12.71
C TYR A 16 1.37 3.63 11.96
N GLY A 17 1.69 3.74 10.66
CA GLY A 17 1.20 4.82 9.81
C GLY A 17 -0.21 4.54 9.27
N THR A 18 -0.76 5.53 8.56
CA THR A 18 -2.06 5.44 7.89
C THR A 18 -1.94 5.25 6.38
N SER A 19 -0.76 5.54 5.83
CA SER A 19 -0.47 5.60 4.39
C SER A 19 0.71 4.72 3.99
N VAL A 20 0.86 4.52 2.68
CA VAL A 20 2.14 4.12 2.07
C VAL A 20 2.82 5.37 1.52
N LEU A 21 4.08 5.61 1.87
CA LEU A 21 4.86 6.67 1.24
C LEU A 21 5.34 6.18 -0.13
N ALA A 22 5.09 6.95 -1.18
CA ALA A 22 5.66 6.79 -2.50
C ALA A 22 6.68 7.91 -2.76
N ILE A 23 7.87 7.54 -3.21
CA ILE A 23 8.96 8.47 -3.56
C ILE A 23 9.27 8.26 -5.04
N ASN A 24 9.14 9.32 -5.84
CA ASN A 24 9.57 9.32 -7.23
C ASN A 24 11.10 9.28 -7.24
N MET A 25 11.68 8.27 -7.90
CA MET A 25 13.12 8.03 -7.84
C MET A 25 13.92 8.90 -8.82
N GLU A 26 13.26 9.63 -9.72
CA GLU A 26 13.87 10.59 -10.61
C GLU A 26 13.88 12.00 -10.01
N THR A 27 12.74 12.44 -9.46
CA THR A 27 12.57 13.81 -8.94
C THR A 27 12.83 13.94 -7.44
N LEU A 28 12.83 12.82 -6.69
CA LEU A 28 12.89 12.75 -5.23
C LEU A 28 11.69 13.39 -4.52
N GLU A 29 10.65 13.75 -5.26
CA GLU A 29 9.37 14.17 -4.68
C GLU A 29 8.61 12.96 -4.13
N SER A 30 7.82 13.18 -3.08
CA SER A 30 7.08 12.12 -2.42
C SER A 30 5.66 12.51 -2.10
N HIS A 31 4.76 11.53 -2.11
CA HIS A 31 3.39 11.68 -1.63
C HIS A 31 2.93 10.44 -0.86
N ASP A 32 1.94 10.66 -0.01
CA ASP A 32 1.25 9.59 0.71
C ASP A 32 0.14 8.98 -0.15
N ILE A 33 0.06 7.66 -0.12
CA ILE A 33 -1.06 6.90 -0.66
C ILE A 33 -1.94 6.48 0.52
N ASP A 34 -3.07 7.18 0.66
CA ASP A 34 -4.05 6.96 1.72
C ASP A 34 -5.03 5.82 1.41
N PHE A 35 -5.64 5.27 2.45
CA PHE A 35 -6.68 4.23 2.36
C PHE A 35 -7.95 4.67 3.08
N PRO A 36 -8.83 5.46 2.45
CA PRO A 36 -10.01 6.03 3.10
C PRO A 36 -11.13 5.00 3.31
N GLY A 37 -12.09 5.36 4.17
CA GLY A 37 -13.32 4.58 4.38
C GLY A 37 -13.22 3.51 5.48
N PHE A 38 -12.45 3.81 6.54
CA PHE A 38 -12.33 3.04 7.76
C PHE A 38 -12.35 3.95 8.98
N ASP A 39 -12.96 3.49 10.07
CA ASP A 39 -12.99 4.23 11.35
C ASP A 39 -11.68 4.07 12.15
N ASN A 40 -10.92 3.00 11.87
CA ASN A 40 -9.64 2.71 12.50
C ASN A 40 -8.47 2.94 11.51
N PRO A 41 -7.25 3.25 12.01
CA PRO A 41 -6.06 3.38 11.18
C PRO A 41 -5.78 2.12 10.34
N PRO A 42 -5.53 2.25 9.02
CA PRO A 42 -5.30 1.09 8.15
C PRO A 42 -4.06 0.26 8.50
N ALA A 43 -3.00 0.88 9.01
CA ALA A 43 -1.73 0.24 9.41
C ALA A 43 -1.12 -0.68 8.32
N PRO A 44 -0.66 -0.11 7.18
CA PRO A 44 0.00 -0.87 6.13
C PRO A 44 1.33 -1.48 6.60
N GLN A 45 1.53 -2.79 6.45
CA GLN A 45 2.73 -3.49 6.97
C GLN A 45 3.59 -4.13 5.88
N HIS A 46 3.02 -5.02 5.08
CA HIS A 46 3.75 -5.75 4.04
C HIS A 46 3.25 -5.34 2.67
N MET A 47 4.14 -5.35 1.68
CA MET A 47 3.81 -5.04 0.29
C MET A 47 4.41 -6.09 -0.65
N THR A 48 3.73 -6.35 -1.76
CA THR A 48 4.25 -7.15 -2.88
C THR A 48 3.71 -6.61 -4.20
N PHE A 49 4.21 -7.10 -5.33
CA PHE A 49 3.79 -6.68 -6.67
C PHE A 49 3.12 -7.82 -7.45
N SER A 50 2.22 -7.47 -8.37
CA SER A 50 1.70 -8.40 -9.36
C SER A 50 2.83 -8.95 -10.24
N ARG A 51 2.61 -10.10 -10.87
CA ARG A 51 3.61 -10.76 -11.72
C ARG A 51 4.11 -9.86 -12.86
N ASP A 52 3.21 -9.09 -13.44
CA ASP A 52 3.52 -8.14 -14.52
C ASP A 52 4.10 -6.81 -14.01
N GLY A 53 4.01 -6.56 -12.70
CA GLY A 53 4.51 -5.35 -12.05
C GLY A 53 3.54 -4.17 -12.04
N LYS A 54 2.35 -4.30 -12.66
CA LYS A 54 1.38 -3.20 -12.80
C LYS A 54 0.74 -2.76 -11.50
N TYR A 55 0.62 -3.68 -10.53
CA TYR A 55 -0.03 -3.40 -9.26
C TYR A 55 0.87 -3.74 -8.09
N ALA A 56 0.82 -2.91 -7.05
CA ALA A 56 1.32 -3.26 -5.72
C ALA A 56 0.14 -3.60 -4.81
N PHE A 57 0.34 -4.56 -3.91
CA PHE A 57 -0.64 -4.95 -2.90
C PHE A 57 -0.03 -4.76 -1.52
N THR A 58 -0.75 -4.08 -0.62
CA THR A 58 -0.31 -3.87 0.76
C THR A 58 -1.34 -4.37 1.76
N SER A 59 -0.88 -5.03 2.82
CA SER A 59 -1.75 -5.52 3.89
C SER A 59 -2.13 -4.38 4.83
N LEU A 60 -3.42 -4.13 5.03
CA LEU A 60 -3.96 -3.10 5.92
C LEU A 60 -4.41 -3.75 7.23
N ASN A 61 -3.43 -4.01 8.10
CA ASN A 61 -3.61 -4.91 9.25
C ASN A 61 -4.50 -4.32 10.35
N GLY A 62 -4.64 -3.00 10.42
CA GLY A 62 -5.50 -2.34 11.41
C GLY A 62 -6.99 -2.46 11.10
N VAL A 63 -7.34 -2.80 9.85
CA VAL A 63 -8.72 -2.75 9.35
C VAL A 63 -9.16 -4.03 8.62
N GLY A 64 -8.32 -5.07 8.58
CA GLY A 64 -8.65 -6.33 7.92
C GLY A 64 -8.92 -6.16 6.42
N ALA A 65 -8.02 -5.44 5.74
CA ALA A 65 -8.15 -5.15 4.32
C ALA A 65 -6.82 -5.32 3.56
N VAL A 66 -6.88 -5.29 2.23
CA VAL A 66 -5.72 -5.19 1.34
C VAL A 66 -5.91 -4.02 0.39
N GLY A 67 -4.94 -3.13 0.31
CA GLY A 67 -4.90 -2.05 -0.68
C GLY A 67 -4.23 -2.51 -1.97
N MET A 68 -4.79 -2.14 -3.12
CA MET A 68 -4.23 -2.31 -4.45
C MET A 68 -3.87 -0.95 -5.02
N ILE A 69 -2.61 -0.79 -5.40
CA ILE A 69 -2.02 0.46 -5.86
C ILE A 69 -1.55 0.25 -7.30
N ASP A 70 -1.79 1.21 -8.18
CA ASP A 70 -1.17 1.29 -9.50
C ASP A 70 0.32 1.58 -9.31
N ALA A 71 1.16 0.62 -9.69
CA ALA A 71 2.59 0.69 -9.41
C ALA A 71 3.34 1.64 -10.36
N GLU A 72 2.76 1.99 -11.50
CA GLU A 72 3.34 2.96 -12.45
C GLU A 72 3.01 4.39 -12.01
N LYS A 73 1.79 4.62 -11.52
CA LYS A 73 1.30 5.94 -11.13
C LYS A 73 1.49 6.26 -9.64
N ALA A 74 1.74 5.24 -8.82
CA ALA A 74 1.75 5.35 -7.37
C ALA A 74 0.42 5.89 -6.81
N GLU A 75 -0.71 5.37 -7.31
CA GLU A 75 -2.06 5.80 -6.94
C GLU A 75 -2.90 4.62 -6.41
N LEU A 76 -3.77 4.87 -5.43
CA LEU A 76 -4.72 3.85 -4.96
C LEU A 76 -5.71 3.49 -6.07
N VAL A 77 -5.86 2.19 -6.34
CA VAL A 77 -6.84 1.68 -7.31
C VAL A 77 -8.05 1.07 -6.61
N LYS A 78 -7.82 0.26 -5.58
CA LYS A 78 -8.89 -0.50 -4.92
C LYS A 78 -8.52 -0.90 -3.51
N VAL A 79 -9.53 -1.08 -2.66
CA VAL A 79 -9.40 -1.75 -1.36
C VAL A 79 -10.26 -3.01 -1.35
N PHE A 80 -9.65 -4.14 -1.01
CA PHE A 80 -10.33 -5.40 -0.70
C PHE A 80 -10.63 -5.43 0.79
N LYS A 81 -11.89 -5.22 1.17
CA LYS A 81 -12.34 -5.20 2.56
C LYS A 81 -12.66 -6.61 3.06
N ASP A 82 -12.82 -6.73 4.38
CA ASP A 82 -13.32 -7.94 5.07
C ASP A 82 -12.44 -9.19 4.94
N VAL A 83 -11.12 -9.02 4.78
CA VAL A 83 -10.15 -10.13 4.70
C VAL A 83 -9.41 -10.33 6.02
N GLY A 84 -8.88 -11.54 6.23
CA GLY A 84 -7.98 -11.79 7.37
C GLY A 84 -8.59 -11.53 8.74
N LYS A 85 -9.93 -11.68 8.87
CA LYS A 85 -10.65 -11.47 10.13
C LYS A 85 -9.94 -12.24 11.24
N LYS A 86 -9.48 -11.50 12.25
CA LYS A 86 -8.88 -12.08 13.45
C LYS A 86 -9.97 -12.91 14.10
N GLN A 87 -9.92 -14.24 13.94
CA GLN A 87 -10.78 -15.13 14.70
C GLN A 87 -10.46 -14.88 16.18
N GLY A 88 -11.51 -14.65 16.97
CA GLY A 88 -11.38 -14.41 18.40
C GLY A 88 -10.61 -15.55 19.04
N ILE A 89 -9.64 -15.18 19.87
CA ILE A 89 -9.15 -16.07 20.94
C ILE A 89 -10.19 -16.01 22.04
#